data_AF-A0A3N5QJJ6-F1
#
_entry.id   AF-A0A3N5QJJ6-F1
#
_cell.length_a   1.000
_cell.length_b   1.000
_cell.length_c   1.000
_cell.angle_alpha   90.00
_cell.angle_beta   90.00
_cell.angle_gamma   90.00
#
_symmetry.space_group_name_H-M   'P 1'
#
loop_
_entity.id
_entity.type
_entity.pdbx_description
1 polymer ?
#
loop_
_entity_poly.entity_id
_entity_poly.type
_entity_poly.pdbx_seq_one_letter_code
_entity_poly.pdbx_strand_id
1 'polypeptide(L)'
;MKKYLFLILVFAFGFTANHLYDKKVKSLLTQMKMSEDMAEMTIFSNLSGPSFYIPSASELKKIAMGERPSMVLTAAEYIKTQTTTPGFVKKYNEYREMKKPSAPEKPQPMSEMKEQYRKQIEESIANTDKMIQQMPDMKATFEESKKSMQQQLADLDDPNNTMFSPDMDKLMMDSYNQQMDIYNQRVAEWEEEYPVNNPDYMVKKWLNSFLEISGGVDYNAETKEVNGKKVFVNQNYERKDYMWKFCYRSGKETVETARTFAQKWLSELK
;
A
#
# COMPACT_ATOMS: atom_id res chain seq x y z
N MET A 1 -42.41 34.35 -7.20
CA MET A 1 -41.25 35.13 -6.71
C MET A 1 -40.52 34.52 -5.50
N LYS A 2 -41.19 33.96 -4.48
CA LYS A 2 -40.50 33.36 -3.30
C LYS A 2 -39.62 32.11 -3.59
N LYS A 3 -39.93 31.29 -4.61
CA LYS A 3 -39.14 30.09 -4.97
C LYS A 3 -37.82 30.40 -5.71
N TYR A 4 -37.72 31.56 -6.40
CA TYR A 4 -36.50 31.97 -7.10
C TYR A 4 -35.53 32.73 -6.19
N LEU A 5 -36.03 33.38 -5.13
CA LEU A 5 -35.20 34.07 -4.13
C LEU A 5 -34.35 33.07 -3.31
N PHE A 6 -34.89 31.88 -3.01
CA PHE A 6 -34.22 30.84 -2.24
C PHE A 6 -33.06 30.18 -3.03
N LEU A 7 -33.23 30.01 -4.34
CA LEU A 7 -32.18 29.48 -5.23
C LEU A 7 -30.98 30.43 -5.34
N ILE A 8 -31.21 31.74 -5.46
CA ILE A 8 -30.13 32.76 -5.54
C ILE A 8 -29.36 32.85 -4.21
N LEU A 9 -30.05 32.70 -3.06
CA LEU A 9 -29.42 32.66 -1.74
C LEU A 9 -28.53 31.42 -1.54
N VAL A 10 -28.96 30.23 -1.96
CA VAL A 10 -28.13 29.01 -1.87
C VAL A 10 -26.89 29.09 -2.76
N PHE A 11 -26.99 29.67 -3.97
CA PHE A 11 -25.83 29.89 -4.83
C PHE A 11 -24.89 30.98 -4.30
N ALA A 12 -25.40 32.08 -3.75
CA ALA A 12 -24.57 33.15 -3.18
C ALA A 12 -23.85 32.71 -1.88
N PHE A 13 -24.51 31.96 -1.02
CA PHE A 13 -23.88 31.39 0.18
C PHE A 13 -22.95 30.21 -0.15
N GLY A 14 -23.27 29.38 -1.13
CA GLY A 14 -22.38 28.32 -1.61
C GLY A 14 -21.09 28.85 -2.24
N PHE A 15 -21.18 29.93 -3.03
CA PHE A 15 -20.01 30.56 -3.65
C PHE A 15 -19.11 31.26 -2.61
N THR A 16 -19.70 31.97 -1.64
CA THR A 16 -18.93 32.61 -0.57
C THR A 16 -18.32 31.60 0.38
N ALA A 17 -19.02 30.50 0.72
CA ALA A 17 -18.48 29.41 1.52
C ALA A 17 -17.30 28.71 0.82
N ASN A 18 -17.43 28.39 -0.47
CA ASN A 18 -16.36 27.77 -1.26
C ASN A 18 -15.13 28.69 -1.37
N HIS A 19 -15.34 30.00 -1.59
CA HIS A 19 -14.24 30.95 -1.66
C HIS A 19 -13.55 31.20 -0.31
N LEU A 20 -14.31 31.20 0.81
CA LEU A 20 -13.74 31.29 2.15
C LEU A 20 -12.95 30.02 2.52
N TYR A 21 -13.45 28.86 2.12
CA TYR A 21 -12.76 27.58 2.29
C TYR A 21 -11.45 27.54 1.50
N ASP A 22 -11.47 27.93 0.22
CA ASP A 22 -10.28 28.03 -0.64
C ASP A 22 -9.22 28.96 -0.05
N LYS A 23 -9.62 30.12 0.50
CA LYS A 23 -8.70 31.02 1.21
C LYS A 23 -8.07 30.40 2.46
N LYS A 24 -8.84 29.69 3.28
CA LYS A 24 -8.33 29.03 4.48
C LYS A 24 -7.34 27.92 4.14
N VAL A 25 -7.65 27.11 3.13
CA VAL A 25 -6.76 26.05 2.63
C VAL A 25 -5.47 26.65 2.06
N LYS A 26 -5.55 27.68 1.22
CA LYS A 26 -4.36 28.36 0.68
C LYS A 26 -3.49 28.96 1.78
N SER A 27 -4.11 29.57 2.79
CA SER A 27 -3.39 30.09 3.95
C SER A 27 -2.69 28.97 4.73
N LEU A 28 -3.39 27.86 5.00
CA LEU A 28 -2.83 26.66 5.63
C LEU A 28 -1.61 26.14 4.86
N LEU A 29 -1.75 25.90 3.56
CA LEU A 29 -0.68 25.37 2.72
C LEU A 29 0.51 26.33 2.66
N THR A 30 0.27 27.64 2.60
CA THR A 30 1.31 28.67 2.67
C THR A 30 2.06 28.64 4.00
N GLN A 31 1.35 28.56 5.13
CA GLN A 31 1.96 28.45 6.47
C GLN A 31 2.78 27.16 6.59
N MET A 32 2.33 26.08 5.96
CA MET A 32 3.06 24.81 5.89
C MET A 32 4.17 24.79 4.83
N LYS A 33 4.33 25.86 4.03
CA LYS A 33 5.26 25.95 2.89
C LYS A 33 5.11 24.77 1.92
N MET A 34 3.87 24.41 1.62
CA MET A 34 3.50 23.24 0.83
C MET A 34 2.73 23.67 -0.41
N SER A 35 3.05 23.09 -1.57
CA SER A 35 2.24 23.25 -2.78
C SER A 35 1.00 22.36 -2.70
N GLU A 36 -0.02 22.65 -3.50
CA GLU A 36 -1.21 21.80 -3.62
C GLU A 36 -0.83 20.38 -4.08
N ASP A 37 0.03 20.24 -5.10
CA ASP A 37 0.52 18.94 -5.58
C ASP A 37 1.19 18.12 -4.46
N MET A 38 2.04 18.76 -3.66
CA MET A 38 2.71 18.10 -2.53
C MET A 38 1.71 17.70 -1.44
N ALA A 39 0.70 18.54 -1.19
CA ALA A 39 -0.37 18.22 -0.25
C ALA A 39 -1.18 17.01 -0.74
N GLU A 40 -1.62 17.00 -2.00
CA GLU A 40 -2.34 15.87 -2.59
C GLU A 40 -1.54 14.56 -2.53
N MET A 41 -0.26 14.61 -2.91
CA MET A 41 0.65 13.46 -2.81
C MET A 41 0.77 12.97 -1.37
N THR A 42 0.93 13.89 -0.43
CA THR A 42 1.06 13.57 1.00
C THR A 42 -0.22 12.97 1.57
N ILE A 43 -1.38 13.48 1.17
CA ILE A 43 -2.68 12.96 1.57
C ILE A 43 -2.84 11.53 1.07
N PHE A 44 -2.59 11.29 -0.22
CA PHE A 44 -2.68 9.96 -0.80
C PHE A 44 -1.72 8.97 -0.12
N SER A 45 -0.46 9.38 0.10
CA SER A 45 0.55 8.55 0.74
C SER A 45 0.21 8.19 2.20
N ASN A 46 -0.38 9.14 2.94
CA ASN A 46 -0.84 8.89 4.31
C ASN A 46 -2.04 7.95 4.38
N LEU A 47 -3.01 8.12 3.47
CA LEU A 47 -4.20 7.28 3.45
C LEU A 47 -3.87 5.85 3.00
N SER A 48 -3.02 5.69 1.99
CA SER A 48 -2.66 4.39 1.40
C SER A 48 -1.51 3.65 2.12
N GLY A 49 -0.80 4.35 3.01
CA GLY A 49 0.38 3.85 3.70
C GLY A 49 0.08 3.32 5.11
N PRO A 50 1.04 2.59 5.72
CA PRO A 50 0.88 2.02 7.07
C PRO A 50 1.15 3.02 8.19
N SER A 51 1.61 4.24 7.88
CA SER A 51 2.11 5.19 8.88
C SER A 51 1.69 6.62 8.56
N PHE A 52 1.50 7.42 9.61
CA PHE A 52 1.25 8.85 9.50
C PHE A 52 2.57 9.59 9.24
N TYR A 53 2.67 10.23 8.09
CA TYR A 53 3.71 11.20 7.77
C TYR A 53 3.17 12.62 7.90
N ILE A 54 3.84 13.42 8.72
CA ILE A 54 3.44 14.79 9.03
C ILE A 54 4.40 15.75 8.33
N PRO A 55 3.97 16.40 7.22
CA PRO A 55 4.82 17.34 6.52
C PRO A 55 5.07 18.58 7.38
N SER A 56 6.21 19.24 7.14
CA SER A 56 6.50 20.56 7.70
C SER A 56 6.38 20.66 9.23
N ALA A 57 6.76 19.60 9.95
CA ALA A 57 6.67 19.56 11.42
C ALA A 57 7.41 20.72 12.12
N SER A 58 8.44 21.30 11.49
CA SER A 58 9.11 22.52 11.98
C SER A 58 8.22 23.77 11.90
N GLU A 59 7.39 23.90 10.88
CA GLU A 59 6.43 24.99 10.73
C GLU A 59 5.24 24.79 11.66
N LEU A 60 4.76 23.55 11.82
CA LEU A 60 3.67 23.24 12.75
C LEU A 60 3.99 23.62 14.20
N LYS A 61 5.25 23.48 14.62
CA LYS A 61 5.71 23.88 15.96
C LYS A 61 5.56 25.38 16.23
N LYS A 62 5.54 26.22 15.19
CA LYS A 62 5.45 27.69 15.30
C LYS A 62 4.01 28.16 15.54
N ILE A 63 3.02 27.30 15.31
CA ILE A 63 1.61 27.63 15.49
C ILE A 63 1.29 27.68 16.98
N ALA A 64 0.69 28.78 17.41
CA ALA A 64 0.24 28.99 18.77
C ALA A 64 -0.76 27.91 19.18
N MET A 65 -0.68 27.40 20.42
CA MET A 65 -1.51 26.26 20.84
C MET A 65 -3.02 26.51 20.65
N GLY A 66 -3.50 27.73 20.91
CA GLY A 66 -4.91 28.10 20.72
C GLY A 66 -5.38 28.18 19.26
N GLU A 67 -4.47 28.24 18.29
CA GLU A 67 -4.82 28.27 16.86
C GLU A 67 -4.87 26.87 16.23
N ARG A 68 -4.22 25.89 16.87
CA ARG A 68 -4.09 24.52 16.35
C ARG A 68 -5.43 23.82 16.11
N PRO A 69 -6.46 23.92 16.99
CA PRO A 69 -7.75 23.26 16.73
C PRO A 69 -8.39 23.70 15.42
N SER A 70 -8.43 25.01 15.14
CA SER A 70 -9.00 25.55 13.89
C SER A 70 -8.17 25.12 12.67
N MET A 71 -6.85 25.05 12.80
CA MET A 71 -6.00 24.59 11.71
C MET A 71 -6.24 23.11 11.39
N VAL A 72 -6.33 22.27 12.42
CA VAL A 72 -6.61 20.84 12.28
C VAL A 72 -7.95 20.60 11.60
N LEU A 73 -9.00 21.35 11.96
CA LEU A 73 -10.29 21.25 11.27
C LEU A 73 -10.18 21.62 9.79
N THR A 74 -9.48 22.71 9.48
CA THR A 74 -9.26 23.14 8.09
C THR A 74 -8.52 22.06 7.29
N ALA A 75 -7.48 21.46 7.87
CA ALA A 75 -6.73 20.38 7.25
C ALA A 75 -7.59 19.13 7.06
N ALA A 76 -8.39 18.74 8.06
CA ALA A 76 -9.23 17.55 8.00
C ALA A 76 -10.36 17.69 6.96
N GLU A 77 -10.98 18.86 6.86
CA GLU A 77 -11.95 19.19 5.80
C GLU A 77 -11.30 19.15 4.40
N TYR A 78 -10.07 19.68 4.27
CA TYR A 78 -9.30 19.61 3.04
C TYR A 78 -9.02 18.18 2.61
N ILE A 79 -8.50 17.36 3.53
CA ILE A 79 -8.24 15.93 3.29
C ILE A 79 -9.53 15.24 2.83
N LYS A 80 -10.63 15.41 3.56
CA LYS A 80 -11.93 14.83 3.21
C LYS A 80 -12.45 15.26 1.85
N THR A 81 -12.28 16.53 1.50
CA THR A 81 -12.67 17.02 0.17
C THR A 81 -11.82 16.36 -0.92
N GLN A 82 -10.51 16.28 -0.70
CA GLN A 82 -9.56 15.68 -1.63
C GLN A 82 -9.90 14.22 -1.96
N THR A 83 -10.35 13.41 -1.00
CA THR A 83 -10.72 12.01 -1.24
C THR A 83 -11.89 11.82 -2.20
N THR A 84 -12.66 12.88 -2.47
CA THR A 84 -13.80 12.86 -3.40
C THR A 84 -13.47 13.43 -4.78
N THR A 85 -12.25 13.94 -4.97
CA THR A 85 -11.87 14.57 -6.25
C THR A 85 -11.64 13.51 -7.33
N PRO A 86 -11.91 13.81 -8.62
CA PRO A 86 -11.62 12.89 -9.72
C PRO A 86 -10.14 12.47 -9.78
N GLY A 87 -9.22 13.40 -9.49
CA GLY A 87 -7.79 13.13 -9.46
C GLY A 87 -7.39 12.11 -8.40
N PHE A 88 -7.97 12.22 -7.20
CA PHE A 88 -7.75 11.27 -6.12
C PHE A 88 -8.34 9.89 -6.45
N VAL A 89 -9.58 9.84 -6.94
CA VAL A 89 -10.24 8.58 -7.32
C VAL A 89 -9.46 7.85 -8.42
N LYS A 90 -8.89 8.59 -9.39
CA LYS A 90 -8.00 8.02 -10.39
C LYS A 90 -6.77 7.36 -9.76
N LYS A 91 -6.02 8.09 -8.92
CA LYS A 91 -4.84 7.55 -8.21
C LYS A 91 -5.19 6.34 -7.34
N TYR A 92 -6.35 6.36 -6.71
CA TYR A 92 -6.86 5.24 -5.92
C TYR A 92 -7.10 4.00 -6.79
N ASN A 93 -7.73 4.14 -7.95
CA ASN A 93 -7.94 3.01 -8.86
C ASN A 93 -6.61 2.44 -9.39
N GLU A 94 -5.63 3.30 -9.69
CA GLU A 94 -4.28 2.86 -10.04
C GLU A 94 -3.64 2.02 -8.92
N TYR A 95 -3.74 2.50 -7.67
CA TYR A 95 -3.26 1.78 -6.50
C TYR A 95 -4.01 0.47 -6.26
N ARG A 96 -5.33 0.45 -6.45
CA ARG A 96 -6.16 -0.76 -6.39
C ARG A 96 -5.65 -1.83 -7.34
N GLU A 97 -5.38 -1.49 -8.60
CA GLU A 97 -4.85 -2.45 -9.57
C GLU A 97 -3.46 -2.95 -9.17
N MET A 98 -2.60 -2.09 -8.59
CA MET A 98 -1.31 -2.53 -8.04
C MET A 98 -1.45 -3.50 -6.85
N LYS A 99 -2.59 -3.50 -6.15
CA LYS A 99 -2.87 -4.40 -5.02
C LYS A 99 -3.61 -5.67 -5.44
N LYS A 100 -4.02 -5.78 -6.70
CA LYS A 100 -4.75 -6.94 -7.19
C LYS A 100 -3.90 -8.20 -7.09
N PRO A 101 -4.41 -9.28 -6.47
CA PRO A 101 -3.72 -10.58 -6.47
C PRO A 101 -3.42 -11.02 -7.91
N SER A 102 -2.26 -11.65 -8.11
CA SER A 102 -1.92 -12.26 -9.40
C SER A 102 -2.43 -13.69 -9.45
N ALA A 103 -3.00 -14.08 -10.60
CA ALA A 103 -3.46 -15.45 -10.80
C ALA A 103 -2.27 -16.42 -10.83
N PRO A 104 -2.39 -17.62 -10.22
CA PRO A 104 -1.36 -18.64 -10.35
C PRO A 104 -1.25 -19.09 -11.81
N GLU A 105 -0.03 -19.41 -12.23
CA GLU A 105 0.22 -19.93 -13.57
C GLU A 105 -0.29 -21.36 -13.67
N LYS A 106 -0.99 -21.67 -14.77
CA LYS A 106 -1.45 -23.03 -15.01
C LYS A 106 -0.24 -23.92 -15.30
N PRO A 107 -0.07 -25.05 -14.59
CA PRO A 107 1.04 -25.95 -14.86
C PRO A 107 0.93 -26.51 -16.27
N GLN A 108 2.06 -26.64 -16.94
CA GLN A 108 2.14 -27.36 -18.22
C GLN A 108 1.95 -28.87 -17.97
N PRO A 109 1.43 -29.62 -18.94
CA PRO A 109 1.39 -31.08 -18.85
C PRO A 109 2.80 -31.67 -18.71
N MET A 110 2.96 -32.74 -17.94
CA MET A 110 4.24 -33.43 -17.77
C MET A 110 4.74 -33.98 -19.09
N SER A 111 3.86 -34.38 -20.01
CA SER A 111 4.25 -34.80 -21.36
C SER A 111 4.93 -33.68 -22.15
N GLU A 112 4.41 -32.45 -22.07
CA GLU A 112 5.02 -31.29 -22.70
C GLU A 112 6.34 -30.92 -22.03
N MET A 113 6.40 -30.98 -20.69
CA MET A 113 7.66 -30.78 -19.95
C MET A 113 8.71 -31.84 -20.28
N LYS A 114 8.31 -33.11 -20.46
CA LYS A 114 9.20 -34.21 -20.86
C LYS A 114 9.82 -33.93 -22.22
N GLU A 115 9.01 -33.48 -23.18
CA GLU A 115 9.47 -33.16 -24.53
C GLU A 115 10.41 -31.95 -24.55
N GLN A 116 10.08 -30.89 -23.78
CA GLN A 116 10.98 -29.74 -23.63
C GLN A 116 12.31 -30.14 -22.99
N TYR A 117 12.27 -30.98 -21.96
CA TYR A 117 13.48 -31.47 -21.28
C TYR A 117 14.34 -32.35 -22.20
N ARG A 118 13.72 -33.25 -22.97
CA ARG A 118 14.40 -34.03 -24.02
C ARG A 118 15.11 -33.11 -25.00
N LYS A 119 14.39 -32.13 -25.56
CA LYS A 119 14.94 -31.17 -26.52
C LYS A 119 16.13 -30.39 -25.95
N GLN A 120 16.04 -29.94 -24.70
CA GLN A 120 17.16 -29.24 -24.03
C GLN A 120 18.41 -30.12 -23.89
N ILE A 121 18.24 -31.41 -23.57
CA ILE A 121 19.37 -32.33 -23.48
C ILE A 121 19.96 -32.61 -24.88
N GLU A 122 19.12 -32.82 -25.90
CA GLU A 122 19.56 -33.02 -27.28
C GLU A 122 20.36 -31.81 -27.80
N GLU A 123 19.89 -30.59 -27.54
CA GLU A 123 20.62 -29.36 -27.88
C GLU A 123 21.95 -29.25 -27.10
N SER A 124 21.97 -29.66 -25.84
CA SER A 124 23.18 -29.67 -25.01
C SER A 124 24.22 -30.68 -25.48
N ILE A 125 23.78 -31.86 -25.94
CA ILE A 125 24.64 -32.85 -26.59
C ILE A 125 25.24 -32.29 -27.88
N ALA A 126 24.42 -31.67 -28.74
CA ALA A 126 24.89 -31.07 -29.99
C ALA A 126 25.90 -29.94 -29.74
N ASN A 127 25.70 -29.14 -28.70
CA ASN A 127 26.65 -28.10 -28.30
C ASN A 127 27.95 -28.71 -27.74
N THR A 128 27.86 -29.79 -26.97
CA THR A 128 29.03 -30.53 -26.46
C THR A 128 29.85 -31.12 -27.61
N ASP A 129 29.20 -31.64 -28.65
CA ASP A 129 29.88 -32.12 -29.86
C ASP A 129 30.68 -31.01 -30.56
N LYS A 130 30.14 -29.79 -30.61
CA LYS A 130 30.88 -28.63 -31.12
C LYS A 130 32.07 -28.29 -30.22
N MET A 131 31.92 -28.35 -28.89
CA MET A 131 33.01 -28.08 -27.96
C MET A 131 34.15 -29.11 -28.07
N ILE A 132 33.81 -30.39 -28.27
CA ILE A 132 34.81 -31.46 -28.53
C ILE A 132 35.65 -31.13 -29.77
N GLN A 133 35.02 -30.62 -30.83
CA GLN A 133 35.72 -30.23 -32.06
C GLN A 133 36.59 -28.98 -31.88
N GLN A 134 36.14 -28.02 -31.07
CA GLN A 134 36.86 -26.76 -30.84
C GLN A 134 37.98 -26.88 -29.81
N MET A 135 37.90 -27.83 -28.88
CA MET A 135 38.80 -27.97 -27.74
C MET A 135 39.27 -29.43 -27.58
N PRO A 136 40.15 -29.93 -28.47
CA PRO A 136 40.57 -31.33 -28.48
C PRO A 136 41.29 -31.79 -27.21
N ASP A 137 42.01 -30.90 -26.53
CA ASP A 137 42.72 -31.20 -25.27
C ASP A 137 41.76 -31.56 -24.12
N MET A 138 40.50 -31.11 -24.22
CA MET A 138 39.44 -31.37 -23.22
C MET A 138 38.46 -32.46 -23.67
N LYS A 139 38.77 -33.18 -24.76
CA LYS A 139 37.87 -34.16 -25.38
C LYS A 139 37.36 -35.21 -24.40
N ALA A 140 38.22 -35.78 -23.56
CA ALA A 140 37.84 -36.83 -22.62
C ALA A 140 36.76 -36.34 -21.63
N THR A 141 36.92 -35.12 -21.10
CA THR A 141 35.96 -34.50 -20.18
C THR A 141 34.61 -34.24 -20.85
N PHE A 142 34.61 -33.74 -22.10
CA PHE A 142 33.36 -33.49 -22.82
C PHE A 142 32.65 -34.77 -23.25
N GLU A 143 33.38 -35.83 -23.62
CA GLU A 143 32.79 -37.14 -23.92
C GLU A 143 32.15 -37.78 -22.68
N GLU A 144 32.76 -37.63 -21.50
CA GLU A 144 32.15 -38.07 -20.24
C GLU A 144 30.85 -37.29 -19.93
N SER A 145 30.87 -35.96 -20.10
CA SER A 145 29.66 -35.13 -19.96
C SER A 145 28.57 -35.54 -20.94
N LYS A 146 28.92 -35.75 -22.22
CA LYS A 146 28.00 -36.23 -23.26
C LYS A 146 27.39 -37.58 -22.89
N LYS A 147 28.18 -38.52 -22.38
CA LYS A 147 27.70 -39.83 -21.93
C LYS A 147 26.68 -39.68 -20.78
N SER A 148 26.94 -38.78 -19.83
CA SER A 148 25.98 -38.48 -18.75
C SER A 148 24.66 -37.91 -19.29
N MET A 149 24.71 -37.00 -20.26
CA MET A 149 23.50 -36.47 -20.92
C MET A 149 22.74 -37.53 -21.72
N GLN A 150 23.45 -38.42 -22.42
CA GLN A 150 22.82 -39.55 -23.11
C GLN A 150 22.15 -40.52 -22.14
N GLN A 151 22.74 -40.75 -20.97
CA GLN A 151 22.12 -41.54 -19.91
C GLN A 151 20.84 -40.87 -19.41
N GLN A 152 20.85 -39.55 -19.17
CA GLN A 152 19.64 -38.80 -18.79
C GLN A 152 18.52 -38.95 -19.83
N LEU A 153 18.82 -38.91 -21.13
CA LEU A 153 17.83 -39.16 -22.18
C LEU A 153 17.24 -40.57 -22.12
N ALA A 154 18.06 -41.58 -21.83
CA ALA A 154 17.59 -42.96 -21.69
C ALA A 154 16.69 -43.12 -20.45
N ASP A 155 17.07 -42.48 -19.34
CA ASP A 155 16.32 -42.51 -18.08
C ASP A 155 14.95 -41.83 -18.21
N LEU A 156 14.77 -40.88 -19.15
CA LEU A 156 13.46 -40.26 -19.40
C LEU A 156 12.40 -41.24 -19.89
N ASP A 157 12.80 -42.27 -20.63
CA ASP A 157 11.90 -43.28 -21.18
C ASP A 157 11.80 -44.53 -20.29
N ASP A 158 12.50 -44.55 -19.17
CA ASP A 158 12.35 -45.61 -18.17
C ASP A 158 10.90 -45.61 -17.63
N PRO A 159 10.16 -46.73 -17.73
CA PRO A 159 8.81 -46.84 -17.18
C PRO A 159 8.72 -46.63 -15.66
N ASN A 160 9.84 -46.72 -14.93
CA ASN A 160 9.92 -46.44 -13.50
C ASN A 160 10.25 -44.98 -13.19
N ASN A 161 10.49 -44.14 -14.20
CA ASN A 161 10.74 -42.72 -13.99
C ASN A 161 9.46 -42.00 -13.58
N THR A 162 9.38 -41.61 -12.30
CA THR A 162 8.21 -40.93 -11.74
C THR A 162 8.15 -39.44 -12.07
N MET A 163 9.24 -38.85 -12.57
CA MET A 163 9.38 -37.40 -12.79
C MET A 163 8.34 -36.83 -13.75
N PHE A 164 8.03 -37.56 -14.82
CA PHE A 164 7.06 -37.17 -15.86
C PHE A 164 5.81 -38.07 -15.86
N SER A 165 5.48 -38.63 -14.70
CA SER A 165 4.37 -39.56 -14.56
C SER A 165 3.00 -38.84 -14.56
N PRO A 166 1.92 -39.54 -14.93
CA PRO A 166 0.55 -39.03 -14.77
C PRO A 166 0.20 -38.65 -13.32
N ASP A 167 0.82 -39.29 -12.33
CA ASP A 167 0.63 -38.97 -10.92
C ASP A 167 1.22 -37.60 -10.56
N MET A 168 2.36 -37.23 -11.15
CA MET A 168 2.92 -35.89 -11.00
C MET A 168 2.08 -34.83 -11.71
N ASP A 169 1.52 -35.14 -12.88
CA ASP A 169 0.54 -34.30 -13.58
C ASP A 169 -0.66 -33.99 -12.67
N LYS A 170 -1.21 -35.04 -12.06
CA LYS A 170 -2.32 -34.90 -11.11
C LYS A 170 -1.94 -34.06 -9.91
N LEU A 171 -0.78 -34.30 -9.29
CA LEU A 171 -0.31 -33.54 -8.13
C LEU A 171 -0.13 -32.05 -8.44
N MET A 172 0.47 -31.73 -9.60
CA MET A 172 0.65 -30.36 -10.09
C MET A 172 -0.70 -29.66 -10.29
N MET A 173 -1.65 -30.35 -10.91
CA MET A 173 -3.00 -29.83 -11.11
C MET A 173 -3.78 -29.66 -9.80
N ASP A 174 -3.68 -30.60 -8.87
CA ASP A 174 -4.32 -30.50 -7.55
C ASP A 174 -3.75 -29.29 -6.77
N SER A 175 -2.44 -29.08 -6.82
CA SER A 175 -1.78 -27.88 -6.24
C SER A 175 -2.24 -26.59 -6.92
N TYR A 176 -2.34 -26.58 -8.25
CA TYR A 176 -2.86 -25.44 -9.00
C TYR A 176 -4.31 -25.10 -8.61
N ASN A 177 -5.17 -26.12 -8.48
CA ASN A 177 -6.56 -25.93 -8.07
C ASN A 177 -6.65 -25.34 -6.66
N GLN A 178 -5.83 -25.83 -5.71
CA GLN A 178 -5.75 -25.24 -4.36
C GLN A 178 -5.26 -23.78 -4.39
N GLN A 179 -4.24 -23.48 -5.20
CA GLN A 179 -3.78 -22.10 -5.38
C GLN A 179 -4.85 -21.21 -6.02
N MET A 180 -5.66 -21.76 -6.93
CA MET A 180 -6.77 -21.05 -7.55
C MET A 180 -7.87 -20.74 -6.54
N ASP A 181 -8.18 -21.67 -5.62
CA ASP A 181 -9.15 -21.41 -4.54
C ASP A 181 -8.68 -20.28 -3.62
N ILE A 182 -7.40 -20.31 -3.21
CA ILE A 182 -6.79 -19.23 -2.42
C ILE A 182 -6.79 -17.91 -3.20
N TYR A 183 -6.46 -17.94 -4.49
CA TYR A 183 -6.49 -16.76 -5.35
C TYR A 183 -7.90 -16.16 -5.42
N ASN A 184 -8.91 -16.98 -5.65
CA ASN A 184 -10.31 -16.54 -5.72
C ASN A 184 -10.76 -15.90 -4.39
N GLN A 185 -10.38 -16.49 -3.25
CA GLN A 185 -10.64 -15.89 -1.94
C GLN A 185 -9.95 -14.52 -1.80
N ARG A 186 -8.66 -14.43 -2.14
CA ARG A 186 -7.91 -13.17 -2.07
C ARG A 186 -8.46 -12.10 -3.01
N VAL A 187 -8.97 -12.49 -4.17
CA VAL A 187 -9.64 -11.56 -5.09
C VAL A 187 -10.92 -11.03 -4.46
N ALA A 188 -11.73 -11.89 -3.83
CA ALA A 188 -12.94 -11.45 -3.12
C ALA A 188 -12.60 -10.48 -1.98
N GLU A 189 -11.61 -10.82 -1.14
CA GLU A 189 -11.11 -9.93 -0.08
C GLU A 189 -10.60 -8.59 -0.67
N TRP A 190 -9.83 -8.63 -1.76
CA TRP A 190 -9.36 -7.43 -2.45
C TRP A 190 -10.51 -6.58 -3.02
N GLU A 191 -11.59 -7.18 -3.53
CA GLU A 191 -12.75 -6.43 -4.01
C GLU A 191 -13.50 -5.71 -2.87
N GLU A 192 -13.54 -6.32 -1.69
CA GLU A 192 -14.12 -5.73 -0.47
C GLU A 192 -13.23 -4.62 0.11
N GLU A 193 -11.91 -4.85 0.18
CA GLU A 193 -10.94 -3.87 0.70
C GLU A 193 -10.68 -2.71 -0.27
N TYR A 194 -10.82 -2.95 -1.57
CA TYR A 194 -10.56 -1.97 -2.61
C TYR A 194 -11.74 -1.85 -3.58
N PRO A 195 -12.90 -1.32 -3.14
CA PRO A 195 -14.04 -1.15 -4.03
C PRO A 195 -13.77 -0.12 -5.13
N VAL A 196 -14.20 -0.39 -6.36
CA VAL A 196 -13.95 0.46 -7.53
C VAL A 196 -14.52 1.87 -7.31
N ASN A 197 -13.73 2.90 -7.66
CA ASN A 197 -14.09 4.32 -7.51
C ASN A 197 -14.43 4.77 -6.08
N ASN A 198 -14.15 3.94 -5.07
CA ASN A 198 -14.52 4.23 -3.69
C ASN A 198 -13.32 4.01 -2.74
N PRO A 199 -12.63 5.08 -2.32
CA PRO A 199 -11.51 4.98 -1.38
C PRO A 199 -11.93 4.82 0.10
N ASP A 200 -13.22 4.67 0.41
CA ASP A 200 -13.75 4.72 1.77
C ASP A 200 -13.12 3.67 2.70
N TYR A 201 -12.81 2.46 2.23
CA TYR A 201 -12.15 1.44 3.06
C TYR A 201 -10.78 1.93 3.57
N MET A 202 -9.97 2.50 2.68
CA MET A 202 -8.66 3.07 2.99
C MET A 202 -8.79 4.25 3.97
N VAL A 203 -9.78 5.13 3.75
CA VAL A 203 -10.07 6.25 4.66
C VAL A 203 -10.50 5.75 6.04
N LYS A 204 -11.41 4.77 6.11
CA LYS A 204 -11.88 4.14 7.36
C LYS A 204 -10.70 3.57 8.14
N LYS A 205 -9.81 2.82 7.47
CA LYS A 205 -8.60 2.24 8.09
C LYS A 205 -7.69 3.32 8.68
N TRP A 206 -7.44 4.39 7.93
CA TRP A 206 -6.62 5.52 8.40
C TRP A 206 -7.23 6.25 9.60
N LEU A 207 -8.53 6.58 9.55
CA LEU A 207 -9.23 7.25 10.66
C LEU A 207 -9.27 6.38 11.93
N ASN A 208 -9.53 5.08 11.79
CA ASN A 208 -9.52 4.15 12.92
C ASN A 208 -8.13 4.05 13.56
N SER A 209 -7.08 3.97 12.74
CA SER A 209 -5.69 3.94 13.22
C SER A 209 -5.34 5.21 14.01
N PHE A 210 -5.81 6.37 13.55
CA PHE A 210 -5.65 7.64 14.27
C PHE A 210 -6.39 7.63 15.62
N LEU A 211 -7.64 7.17 15.63
CA LEU A 211 -8.45 7.10 16.86
C LEU A 211 -7.87 6.14 17.90
N GLU A 212 -7.28 5.03 17.46
CA GLU A 212 -6.60 4.06 18.33
C GLU A 212 -5.36 4.69 18.96
N ILE A 213 -4.44 5.20 18.15
CA ILE A 213 -3.17 5.78 18.64
C ILE A 213 -3.41 6.98 19.56
N SER A 214 -4.36 7.84 19.21
CA SER A 214 -4.66 9.05 19.99
C SER A 214 -5.50 8.79 21.24
N GLY A 215 -6.15 7.63 21.36
CA GLY A 215 -7.08 7.35 22.46
C GLY A 215 -6.40 7.14 23.82
N GLY A 216 -5.14 6.69 23.82
CA GLY A 216 -4.39 6.37 25.04
C GLY A 216 -3.40 7.44 25.47
N VAL A 217 -3.54 8.69 25.01
CA VAL A 217 -2.58 9.76 25.32
C VAL A 217 -2.87 10.37 26.69
N ASP A 218 -1.87 10.30 27.57
CA ASP A 218 -1.89 10.95 28.88
C ASP A 218 -1.33 12.37 28.77
N TYR A 219 -2.22 13.35 28.68
CA TYR A 219 -1.85 14.76 28.57
C TYR A 219 -1.32 15.37 29.87
N ASN A 220 -1.41 14.65 30.99
CA ASN A 220 -0.81 15.06 32.27
C ASN A 220 0.60 14.51 32.46
N ALA A 221 1.13 13.75 31.48
CA ALA A 221 2.46 13.18 31.56
C ALA A 221 3.52 14.26 31.82
N GLU A 222 4.36 14.03 32.82
CA GLU A 222 5.43 14.95 33.17
C GLU A 222 6.59 14.87 32.19
N THR A 223 7.16 16.03 31.86
CA THR A 223 8.33 16.14 30.98
C THR A 223 9.42 16.95 31.64
N LYS A 224 10.67 16.61 31.32
CA LYS A 224 11.86 17.34 31.77
C LYS A 224 12.71 17.72 30.57
N GLU A 225 13.58 18.71 30.77
CA GLU A 225 14.55 19.13 29.77
C GLU A 225 15.86 18.36 29.93
N VAL A 226 16.34 17.75 28.84
CA VAL A 226 17.63 17.06 28.79
C VAL A 226 18.31 17.46 27.48
N ASN A 227 19.47 18.12 27.56
CA ASN A 227 20.22 18.59 26.39
C ASN A 227 19.38 19.41 25.39
N GLY A 228 18.55 20.33 25.90
CA GLY A 228 17.65 21.16 25.09
C GLY A 228 16.46 20.42 24.47
N LYS A 229 16.20 19.16 24.88
CA LYS A 229 15.07 18.36 24.43
C LYS A 229 14.10 18.08 25.57
N LYS A 230 12.81 18.27 25.30
CA LYS A 230 11.73 17.86 26.21
C LYS A 230 11.48 16.36 26.08
N VAL A 231 11.85 15.62 27.13
CA VAL A 231 11.71 14.16 27.24
C VAL A 231 10.72 13.80 28.34
N PHE A 232 10.06 12.65 28.24
CA PHE A 232 9.14 12.20 29.28
C PHE A 232 9.92 11.73 30.52
N VAL A 233 9.43 12.07 31.71
CA VAL A 233 10.00 11.57 32.97
C VAL A 233 9.73 10.06 33.08
N ASN A 234 8.53 9.62 32.71
CA ASN A 234 8.17 8.20 32.65
C ASN A 234 8.81 7.54 31.41
N GLN A 235 9.69 6.57 31.64
CA GLN A 235 10.39 5.85 30.57
C GLN A 235 9.42 5.06 29.66
N ASN A 236 8.29 4.58 30.17
CA ASN A 236 7.29 3.89 29.36
C ASN A 236 6.67 4.84 28.32
N TYR A 237 6.47 6.12 28.66
CA TYR A 237 6.00 7.14 27.73
C TYR A 237 7.08 7.54 26.73
N GLU A 238 8.35 7.58 27.13
CA GLU A 238 9.44 7.85 26.19
C GLU A 238 9.59 6.73 25.14
N ARG A 239 9.30 5.47 25.52
CA ARG A 239 9.29 4.30 24.64
C ARG A 239 8.03 4.19 23.76
N LYS A 240 7.01 5.02 23.97
CA LYS A 240 5.83 5.05 23.08
C LYS A 240 6.23 5.44 21.66
N ASP A 241 5.39 5.05 20.72
CA ASP A 241 5.56 5.36 19.31
C ASP A 241 5.59 6.87 19.07
N TYR A 242 6.15 7.26 17.92
CA TYR A 242 6.29 8.65 17.55
C TYR A 242 4.94 9.38 17.48
N MET A 243 3.88 8.72 17.00
CA MET A 243 2.57 9.33 16.82
C MET A 243 1.85 9.59 18.15
N TRP A 244 1.94 8.68 19.12
CA TRP A 244 1.48 8.94 20.49
C TRP A 244 2.17 10.17 21.08
N LYS A 245 3.49 10.26 20.94
CA LYS A 245 4.27 11.42 21.42
C LYS A 245 3.95 12.70 20.64
N PHE A 246 3.58 12.59 19.37
CA PHE A 246 3.14 13.72 18.55
C PHE A 246 1.76 14.23 19.00
N CYS A 247 0.81 13.33 19.26
CA CYS A 247 -0.50 13.67 19.82
C CYS A 247 -0.36 14.38 21.16
N TYR A 248 0.51 13.90 22.07
CA TYR A 248 0.81 14.59 23.32
C TYR A 248 1.29 16.03 23.08
N ARG A 249 2.30 16.22 22.21
CA ARG A 249 2.89 17.53 21.91
C ARG A 249 1.95 18.48 21.16
N SER A 250 0.96 17.94 20.45
CA SER A 250 -0.09 18.72 19.79
C SER A 250 -1.05 19.38 20.78
N GLY A 251 -1.19 18.82 21.98
CA GLY A 251 -2.07 19.28 23.05
C GLY A 251 -3.46 18.64 23.00
N LYS A 252 -4.10 18.52 24.17
CA LYS A 252 -5.37 17.83 24.36
C LYS A 252 -6.48 18.36 23.44
N GLU A 253 -6.73 19.67 23.49
CA GLU A 253 -7.80 20.33 22.73
C GLU A 253 -7.67 20.09 21.22
N THR A 254 -6.46 20.22 20.68
CA THR A 254 -6.15 19.95 19.27
C THR A 254 -6.52 18.52 18.86
N VAL A 255 -6.12 17.54 19.68
CA VAL A 255 -6.34 16.13 19.37
C VAL A 255 -7.79 15.73 19.57
N GLU A 256 -8.47 16.23 20.61
CA GLU A 256 -9.91 16.00 20.81
C GLU A 256 -10.75 16.58 19.65
N THR A 257 -10.34 17.74 19.12
CA THR A 257 -10.94 18.32 17.92
C THR A 257 -10.78 17.39 16.70
N ALA A 258 -9.55 16.90 16.47
CA ALA A 258 -9.29 15.93 15.39
C ALA A 258 -10.09 14.63 15.56
N ARG A 259 -10.15 14.09 16.79
CA ARG A 259 -10.89 12.86 17.12
C ARG A 259 -12.38 13.01 16.86
N THR A 260 -12.96 14.13 17.27
CA THR A 260 -14.38 14.45 17.04
C THR A 260 -14.67 14.51 15.54
N PHE A 261 -13.80 15.16 14.76
CA PHE A 261 -13.93 15.19 13.30
C PHE A 261 -13.81 13.78 12.69
N ALA A 262 -12.82 13.00 13.11
CA ALA A 262 -12.58 11.65 12.60
C ALA A 262 -13.77 10.70 12.88
N GLN A 263 -14.33 10.75 14.09
CA GLN A 263 -15.52 9.98 14.47
C GLN A 263 -16.73 10.38 13.62
N LYS A 264 -16.95 11.69 13.42
CA LYS A 264 -18.01 12.19 12.56
C LYS A 264 -17.82 11.72 11.13
N TRP A 265 -16.62 11.85 10.58
CA TRP A 265 -16.33 11.43 9.21
C TRP A 265 -16.55 9.92 9.05
N LEU A 266 -16.07 9.09 9.98
CA LEU A 266 -16.34 7.64 9.96
C LEU A 266 -17.84 7.32 9.90
N SER A 267 -18.70 8.07 10.60
CA SER A 267 -20.15 7.86 10.56
C SER A 267 -20.82 8.25 9.23
N GLU A 268 -20.14 9.04 8.41
CA GLU A 268 -20.63 9.50 7.11
C GLU A 268 -20.14 8.60 5.96
N LEU A 269 -19.07 7.82 6.17
CA LEU A 269 -18.54 6.87 5.19
C LEU A 269 -19.44 5.63 5.12
N LYS A 270 -19.84 5.24 3.91
CA LYS A 270 -20.73 4.09 3.68
C LYS A 270 -19.93 2.80 3.72
#